data_AF-A0A117SIV5-F1
#
_entry.id   AF-A0A117SIV5-F1
#
_cell.length_a   1.000
_cell.length_b   1.000
_cell.length_c   1.000
_cell.angle_alpha   90.00
_cell.angle_beta   90.00
_cell.angle_gamma   90.00
#
_symmetry.space_group_name_H-M   'P 1'
#
loop_
_entity.id
_entity.type
_entity.pdbx_description
1 polymer ?
#
loop_
_entity_poly.entity_id
_entity_poly.type
_entity_poly.pdbx_seq_one_letter_code
_entity_poly.pdbx_strand_id
1 'polypeptide(L)'
;MEPDCVCTKISRANMDVVLTEYMGMTLADTEKIGLENFTYLEEYGAYYYYHGNTNYRMAISFSCGERESNIIRLFYDDQFMSDGEKVLTLREQAGSYLFVSNEKIGDAAAASMPGSKRIVADSVSVPE
;
A
#
# COMPACT_ATOMS: atom_id res chain seq x y z
N MET A 1 15.47 25.16 -15.49
CA MET A 1 14.79 24.10 -16.27
C MET A 1 13.96 23.34 -15.26
N GLU A 2 12.64 23.46 -15.31
CA GLU A 2 11.79 22.58 -14.50
C GLU A 2 11.94 21.15 -15.03
N PRO A 3 12.08 20.14 -14.17
CA PRO A 3 12.13 18.76 -14.62
C PRO A 3 10.82 18.41 -15.35
N ASP A 4 10.92 17.70 -16.47
CA ASP A 4 9.80 17.26 -17.31
C ASP A 4 8.89 16.19 -16.62
N CYS A 5 9.16 15.88 -15.36
CA CYS A 5 8.42 14.92 -14.54
C CYS A 5 7.45 15.63 -13.61
N VAL A 6 6.21 15.14 -13.56
CA VAL A 6 5.17 15.67 -12.66
C VAL A 6 5.65 15.56 -11.21
N CYS A 7 5.46 16.65 -10.47
CA CYS A 7 5.89 16.78 -9.09
C CYS A 7 4.69 17.05 -8.18
N THR A 8 4.58 16.29 -7.10
CA THR A 8 3.58 16.52 -6.05
C THR A 8 4.25 17.16 -4.84
N LYS A 9 3.83 18.37 -4.48
CA LYS A 9 4.25 19.05 -3.24
C LYS A 9 3.27 18.71 -2.12
N ILE A 10 3.80 18.29 -0.97
CA ILE A 10 3.03 17.89 0.20
C ILE A 10 3.60 18.63 1.42
N SER A 11 2.83 19.55 2.00
CA SER A 11 3.26 20.25 3.22
C SER A 11 3.25 19.32 4.42
N ARG A 12 4.13 19.57 5.40
CA ARG A 12 4.12 18.80 6.66
C ARG A 12 2.77 18.86 7.37
N ALA A 13 2.15 20.04 7.41
CA ALA A 13 0.84 20.22 8.02
C ALA A 13 -0.24 19.35 7.34
N ASN A 14 -0.21 19.22 6.01
CA ASN A 14 -1.15 18.34 5.32
C ASN A 14 -0.89 16.86 5.63
N MET A 15 0.38 16.46 5.75
CA MET A 15 0.71 15.10 6.19
C MET A 15 0.19 14.84 7.60
N ASP A 16 0.43 15.76 8.55
CA ASP A 16 -0.07 15.63 9.92
C ASP A 16 -1.59 15.48 9.97
N VAL A 17 -2.34 16.26 9.20
CA VAL A 17 -3.81 16.15 9.11
C VAL A 17 -4.23 14.76 8.64
N VAL A 18 -3.67 14.27 7.52
CA VAL A 18 -4.04 12.97 6.96
C VAL A 18 -3.63 11.82 7.88
N LEU A 19 -2.41 11.85 8.41
CA LEU A 19 -1.92 10.82 9.33
C LEU A 19 -2.75 10.78 10.63
N THR A 20 -3.14 11.94 11.15
CA THR A 20 -3.98 12.01 12.36
C THR A 20 -5.38 11.48 12.09
N GLU A 21 -6.00 11.88 10.98
CA GLU A 21 -7.37 11.50 10.62
C GLU A 21 -7.49 9.98 10.38
N TYR A 22 -6.56 9.40 9.63
CA TYR A 22 -6.69 8.01 9.17
C TYR A 22 -5.89 7.00 10.00
N MET A 23 -4.84 7.45 10.70
CA MET A 23 -3.93 6.55 11.43
C MET A 23 -3.71 6.94 12.89
N GLY A 24 -4.29 8.05 13.36
CA GLY A 24 -4.17 8.49 14.75
C GLY A 24 -2.73 8.81 15.18
N MET A 25 -1.88 9.21 14.22
CA MET A 25 -0.46 9.51 14.45
C MET A 25 -0.05 10.80 13.73
N THR A 26 1.05 11.39 14.18
CA THR A 26 1.66 12.58 13.54
C THR A 26 2.72 12.16 12.52
N LEU A 27 3.16 13.11 11.71
CA LEU A 27 4.31 12.92 10.82
C LEU A 27 5.59 12.61 11.60
N ALA A 28 5.74 13.18 12.80
CA ALA A 28 6.91 12.93 13.64
C ALA A 28 6.97 11.47 14.12
N ASP A 29 5.80 10.88 14.44
CA ASP A 29 5.68 9.50 14.89
C ASP A 29 6.10 8.48 13.82
N THR A 30 6.19 8.88 12.55
CA THR A 30 6.69 8.00 11.48
C THR A 30 8.20 7.80 11.53
N GLU A 31 8.93 8.61 12.29
CA GLU A 31 10.41 8.60 12.33
C GLU A 31 11.07 8.69 10.94
N LYS A 32 10.35 9.27 9.97
CA LYS A 32 10.70 9.35 8.54
C LYS A 32 10.71 8.01 7.79
N ILE A 33 10.21 6.93 8.39
CA ILE A 33 10.03 5.64 7.72
C ILE A 33 9.01 5.80 6.58
N GLY A 34 9.35 5.30 5.39
CA GLY A 34 8.51 5.41 4.20
C GLY A 34 8.64 6.72 3.43
N LEU A 35 9.48 7.66 3.91
CA LEU A 35 9.73 8.95 3.26
C LEU A 35 11.01 8.96 2.41
N GLU A 36 11.64 7.81 2.20
CA GLU A 36 12.95 7.67 1.52
C GLU A 36 12.89 8.10 0.05
N ASN A 37 11.73 7.97 -0.58
CA ASN A 37 11.49 8.37 -1.97
C ASN A 37 11.01 9.81 -2.12
N PHE A 38 10.92 10.58 -1.03
CA PHE A 38 10.50 11.97 -1.04
C PHE A 38 11.70 12.90 -0.82
N THR A 39 11.72 14.03 -1.54
CA THR A 39 12.69 15.09 -1.30
C THR A 39 12.11 16.12 -0.32
N TYR A 40 12.73 16.29 0.85
CA TYR A 40 12.33 17.32 1.81
C TYR A 40 13.08 18.63 1.54
N LEU A 41 12.35 19.73 1.37
CA LEU A 41 12.92 21.08 1.25
C LEU A 41 12.49 21.93 2.45
N GLU A 42 13.45 22.25 3.31
CA GLU A 42 13.21 22.95 4.58
C GLU A 42 12.66 24.37 4.38
N GLU A 43 13.16 25.11 3.37
CA GLU A 43 12.67 26.44 3.00
C GLU A 43 11.15 26.49 2.77
N TYR A 44 10.58 25.38 2.29
CA TYR A 44 9.16 25.27 1.98
C TYR A 44 8.37 24.44 3.00
N GLY A 45 9.03 23.87 4.01
CA GLY A 45 8.41 22.97 4.99
C GLY A 45 7.62 21.83 4.35
N ALA A 46 8.12 21.26 3.25
CA ALA A 46 7.36 20.34 2.39
C ALA A 46 8.21 19.21 1.82
N TYR A 47 7.53 18.07 1.61
CA TYR A 47 8.03 16.93 0.86
C TYR A 47 7.59 17.02 -0.60
N TYR A 48 8.47 16.60 -1.50
CA TYR A 48 8.27 16.59 -2.94
C TYR A 48 8.44 15.17 -3.45
N TYR A 49 7.43 14.70 -4.18
CA TYR A 49 7.45 13.39 -4.83
C TYR A 49 7.41 13.58 -6.34
N TYR A 50 8.49 13.17 -7.01
CA TYR A 50 8.59 13.16 -8.47
C TYR A 50 8.15 11.79 -8.96
N HIS A 51 7.15 11.76 -9.83
CA HIS A 51 6.64 10.52 -10.38
C HIS A 51 6.62 10.57 -11.90
N GLY A 52 6.98 9.43 -12.51
CA GLY A 52 6.79 9.22 -13.93
C GLY A 52 5.34 8.82 -14.23
N ASN A 53 4.98 8.81 -15.51
CA ASN A 53 3.68 8.29 -15.96
C ASN A 53 3.40 6.92 -15.31
N THR A 54 2.22 6.81 -14.71
CA THR A 54 1.85 5.71 -13.82
C THR A 54 1.93 4.36 -14.53
N ASN A 55 2.86 3.51 -14.12
CA ASN A 55 2.79 2.07 -14.39
C ASN A 55 1.70 1.49 -13.49
N TYR A 56 0.44 1.64 -13.89
CA TYR A 56 -0.65 0.94 -13.22
C TYR A 56 -0.40 -0.56 -13.37
N ARG A 57 -0.28 -1.26 -12.23
CA ARG A 57 -0.32 -2.72 -12.27
C ARG A 57 -1.68 -3.11 -12.86
N MET A 58 -1.65 -3.85 -13.97
CA MET A 58 -2.84 -4.45 -14.57
C MET A 58 -3.54 -5.37 -13.56
N ALA A 59 -4.72 -5.87 -13.92
CA ALA A 59 -5.57 -6.75 -13.10
C ALA A 59 -4.77 -7.67 -12.16
N ILE A 60 -4.93 -7.45 -10.86
CA ILE A 60 -4.39 -8.29 -9.79
C ILE A 60 -5.49 -9.29 -9.40
N SER A 61 -5.13 -10.56 -9.28
CA SER A 61 -6.03 -11.62 -8.79
C SER A 61 -5.52 -12.16 -7.46
N PHE A 62 -6.35 -12.10 -6.43
CA PHE A 62 -6.03 -12.69 -5.13
C PHE A 62 -6.27 -14.21 -5.17
N SER A 63 -5.28 -14.99 -4.74
CA SER A 63 -5.33 -16.45 -4.73
C SER A 63 -6.08 -17.00 -3.51
N CYS A 64 -5.95 -16.31 -2.37
CA CYS A 64 -6.66 -16.58 -1.12
C CYS A 64 -6.54 -15.38 -0.17
N GLY A 65 -7.22 -15.50 0.98
CA GLY A 65 -7.08 -14.54 2.06
C GLY A 65 -7.35 -15.18 3.42
N GLU A 66 -6.83 -14.56 4.46
CA GLU A 66 -7.10 -14.91 5.85
C GLU A 66 -7.48 -13.66 6.65
N ARG A 67 -8.20 -13.88 7.74
CA ARG A 67 -8.65 -12.81 8.62
C ARG A 67 -8.43 -13.18 10.07
N GLU A 68 -7.84 -12.26 10.80
CA GLU A 68 -7.60 -12.33 12.23
C GLU A 68 -8.13 -11.04 12.87
N SER A 69 -9.31 -11.10 13.49
CA SER A 69 -10.01 -9.93 14.05
C SER A 69 -10.25 -8.83 13.01
N ASN A 70 -9.55 -7.70 13.12
CA ASN A 70 -9.61 -6.58 12.18
C ASN A 70 -8.43 -6.56 11.20
N ILE A 71 -7.55 -7.56 11.21
CA ILE A 71 -6.46 -7.70 10.24
C ILE A 71 -6.89 -8.69 9.17
N ILE A 72 -6.70 -8.31 7.91
CA ILE A 72 -6.96 -9.13 6.73
C ILE A 72 -5.65 -9.24 5.95
N ARG A 73 -5.29 -10.45 5.54
CA ARG A 73 -4.14 -10.69 4.65
C ARG A 73 -4.65 -11.31 3.36
N LEU A 74 -4.33 -10.68 2.23
CA LEU A 74 -4.74 -11.11 0.90
C LEU A 74 -3.50 -11.51 0.11
N PHE A 75 -3.47 -12.74 -0.37
CA PHE A 75 -2.33 -13.31 -1.10
C PHE A 75 -2.58 -13.16 -2.59
N TYR A 76 -1.58 -12.67 -3.33
CA TYR A 76 -1.69 -12.49 -4.77
C TYR A 76 -0.35 -12.61 -5.47
N ASP A 77 -0.40 -12.84 -6.78
CA ASP A 77 0.72 -12.64 -7.69
C ASP A 77 0.25 -11.69 -8.82
N ASP A 78 1.17 -10.96 -9.42
CA ASP A 78 0.86 -10.04 -10.52
C ASP A 78 1.64 -10.41 -11.77
N GLN A 79 0.93 -10.48 -12.89
CA GLN A 79 1.51 -10.84 -14.19
C GLN A 79 2.43 -9.75 -14.76
N PHE A 80 2.34 -8.52 -14.23
CA PHE A 80 3.07 -7.38 -14.76
C PHE A 80 4.53 -7.39 -14.35
N MET A 81 4.80 -7.51 -13.04
CA MET A 81 6.15 -7.64 -12.51
C MET A 81 6.62 -9.10 -12.55
N SER A 82 5.69 -10.07 -12.44
CA SER A 82 5.95 -11.52 -12.43
C SER A 82 7.09 -11.90 -11.47
N ASP A 83 7.15 -11.22 -10.32
CA ASP A 83 8.31 -11.22 -9.42
C ASP A 83 8.03 -11.89 -8.06
N GLY A 84 7.02 -12.76 -8.04
CA GLY A 84 6.67 -13.65 -6.94
C GLY A 84 5.39 -13.27 -6.19
N GLU A 85 4.97 -14.19 -5.32
CA GLU A 85 3.78 -14.03 -4.49
C GLU A 85 3.96 -12.91 -3.46
N LYS A 86 2.87 -12.19 -3.18
CA LYS A 86 2.81 -11.02 -2.31
C LYS A 86 1.65 -11.17 -1.34
N VAL A 87 1.79 -10.54 -0.19
CA VAL A 87 0.73 -10.41 0.81
C VAL A 87 0.40 -8.94 1.02
N LEU A 88 -0.86 -8.60 0.77
CA LEU A 88 -1.45 -7.32 1.10
C LEU A 88 -2.12 -7.42 2.48
N THR A 89 -1.59 -6.69 3.45
CA THR A 89 -2.17 -6.60 4.79
C THR A 89 -3.04 -5.36 4.91
N LEU A 90 -4.30 -5.56 5.27
CA LEU A 90 -5.28 -4.51 5.53
C LEU A 90 -5.71 -4.54 7.00
N ARG A 91 -6.07 -3.36 7.52
CA ARG A 91 -6.71 -3.21 8.82
C ARG A 91 -8.11 -2.63 8.63
N GLU A 92 -9.14 -3.36 9.05
CA GLU A 92 -10.50 -2.84 9.10
C GLU A 92 -10.64 -1.81 10.23
N GLN A 93 -11.22 -0.67 9.89
CA GLN A 93 -11.51 0.42 10.82
C GLN A 93 -12.76 1.17 10.36
N ALA A 94 -13.78 1.19 11.21
CA ALA A 94 -15.02 1.96 11.01
C ALA A 94 -15.71 1.73 9.65
N GLY A 95 -15.74 0.49 9.16
CA GLY A 95 -16.35 0.13 7.86
C GLY A 95 -15.46 0.41 6.65
N SER A 96 -14.23 0.86 6.86
CA SER A 96 -13.20 1.08 5.84
C SER A 96 -11.98 0.18 6.09
N TYR A 97 -11.05 0.16 5.14
CA TYR A 97 -9.81 -0.61 5.23
C TYR A 97 -8.59 0.30 5.05
N LEU A 98 -7.66 0.23 6.00
CA LEU A 98 -6.36 0.87 5.90
C LEU A 98 -5.35 -0.09 5.29
N PHE A 99 -4.56 0.39 4.32
CA PHE A 99 -3.40 -0.33 3.81
C PHE A 99 -2.29 -0.31 4.88
N VAL A 100 -1.90 -1.49 5.36
CA VAL A 100 -0.86 -1.63 6.39
C VAL A 100 0.48 -2.00 5.76
N SER A 101 0.50 -3.03 4.92
CA SER A 101 1.71 -3.46 4.21
C SER A 101 1.37 -4.14 2.89
N ASN A 102 2.32 -4.12 1.95
CA ASN A 102 2.29 -4.92 0.74
C ASN A 102 3.68 -5.50 0.49
N GLU A 103 3.87 -6.76 0.84
CA GLU A 103 5.18 -7.37 0.98
C GLU A 103 5.32 -8.58 0.08
N LYS A 104 6.51 -8.76 -0.50
CA LYS A 104 6.84 -10.02 -1.16
C LYS A 104 6.97 -11.12 -0.14
N ILE A 105 6.34 -12.25 -0.42
CA ILE A 105 6.51 -13.47 0.36
C ILE A 105 7.85 -14.06 -0.06
N GLY A 106 8.86 -13.93 0.80
CA GLY A 106 10.14 -14.61 0.58
C GLY A 106 9.98 -16.12 0.62
N ASP A 107 10.93 -16.86 0.02
CA ASP A 107 10.90 -18.33 -0.12
C ASP A 107 10.62 -19.10 1.18
N ALA A 108 10.91 -18.51 2.35
CA ALA A 108 10.70 -19.13 3.66
C ALA A 108 9.22 -19.11 4.13
N ALA A 109 8.40 -18.16 3.68
CA ALA A 109 7.02 -18.02 4.14
C ALA A 109 6.03 -18.88 3.33
N ALA A 110 6.35 -19.18 2.06
CA ALA A 110 5.57 -20.09 1.22
C ALA A 110 5.52 -21.53 1.76
N ALA A 111 6.54 -21.94 2.52
CA ALA A 111 6.65 -23.29 3.08
C ALA A 111 5.74 -23.55 4.30
N SER A 112 5.10 -22.51 4.86
CA SER A 112 4.30 -22.62 6.09
C SER A 112 2.79 -22.68 5.87
N MET A 113 2.28 -22.64 4.64
CA MET A 113 0.83 -22.52 4.40
C MET A 113 0.12 -23.89 4.54
N PRO A 114 -0.61 -24.18 5.64
CA PRO A 114 -1.28 -25.45 5.82
C PRO A 114 -2.67 -25.36 5.18
N GLY A 115 -2.87 -26.04 4.06
CA GLY A 115 -4.18 -26.50 3.55
C GLY A 115 -5.38 -25.54 3.70
N SER A 116 -5.18 -24.24 3.46
CA SER A 116 -6.22 -23.24 3.70
C SER A 116 -7.34 -23.39 2.67
N LYS A 117 -8.56 -23.60 3.17
CA LYS A 117 -9.79 -23.54 2.36
C LYS A 117 -9.78 -22.22 1.60
N ARG A 118 -9.57 -22.29 0.28
CA ARG A 118 -9.66 -21.15 -0.63
C ARG A 118 -11.04 -20.52 -0.50
N ILE A 119 -11.08 -19.29 0.01
CA ILE A 119 -12.22 -18.41 -0.24
C ILE A 119 -12.07 -17.93 -1.67
N VAL A 120 -12.82 -18.55 -2.59
CA VAL A 120 -12.96 -18.05 -3.96
C VAL A 120 -13.94 -16.88 -3.87
N ALA A 121 -13.45 -15.67 -4.12
CA ALA A 121 -14.34 -14.54 -4.29
C ALA A 121 -15.14 -14.78 -5.59
N ASP A 122 -16.45 -14.97 -5.46
CA ASP A 122 -17.34 -14.97 -6.62
C ASP A 122 -17.17 -13.64 -7.34
N SER A 123 -17.01 -13.70 -8.67
CA SER A 123 -16.79 -12.55 -9.52
C SER A 123 -17.83 -11.47 -9.24
N VAL A 124 -17.42 -10.36 -8.63
CA VAL A 124 -18.26 -9.18 -8.48
C VAL A 124 -18.35 -8.52 -9.84
N SER A 125 -19.52 -8.63 -10.49
CA SER A 125 -19.84 -7.86 -11.69
C SER A 125 -19.93 -6.38 -11.33
N VAL A 126 -19.00 -5.58 -11.85
CA VAL A 126 -19.06 -4.12 -11.80
C VAL A 126 -20.02 -3.67 -12.90
N PRO A 127 -21.11 -2.94 -12.59
CA PRO A 127 -21.98 -2.38 -13.62
C PRO A 127 -21.27 -1.26 -14.39
N GLU A 128 -21.59 -1.14 -15.69
CA GLU A 128 -21.06 -0.15 -16.64
C GLU A 128 -21.20 1.31 -16.19
#